data_AF-A0AAE3W8G3-F1
#
_entry.id   AF-A0AAE3W8G3-F1
#
_cell.length_a   1.000
_cell.length_b   1.000
_cell.length_c   1.000
_cell.angle_alpha   90.00
_cell.angle_beta   90.00
_cell.angle_gamma   90.00
#
_symmetry.space_group_name_H-M   'P 1'
#
loop_
_entity.id
_entity.type
_entity.pdbx_description
1 polymer ?
#
loop_
_entity_poly.entity_id
_entity_poly.type
_entity_poly.pdbx_seq_one_letter_code
_entity_poly.pdbx_strand_id
1 'polypeptide(L)'
;MLVRVDLAGPDLRIAIEYEGDHHRDPATFRNDLLRACRLEQSGWLVLRFTADDVYRRPAETVRAVATARHRRLAGSGAAQGVAAVRVSSTP
;
A
#
# COMPACT_ATOMS: atom_id res chain seq x y z
N MET A 1 -4.64 0.28 17.56
CA MET A 1 -6.03 0.40 17.02
C MET A 1 -5.92 0.76 15.55
N LEU A 2 -6.44 -0.07 14.64
CA LEU A 2 -6.44 0.24 13.20
C LEU A 2 -7.62 1.14 12.83
N VAL A 3 -7.32 2.40 12.51
CA VAL A 3 -8.27 3.27 11.80
C VAL A 3 -8.24 2.92 10.32
N ARG A 4 -9.45 2.87 9.75
CA ARG A 4 -9.84 2.37 8.43
C ARG A 4 -9.04 3.02 7.28
N VAL A 5 -8.75 2.19 6.28
CA VAL A 5 -8.11 2.53 5.00
C VAL A 5 -8.96 3.53 4.23
N ASP A 6 -8.50 4.77 4.11
CA ASP A 6 -9.11 5.79 3.22
C ASP A 6 -8.03 6.59 2.50
N LEU A 7 -7.15 5.91 1.77
CA LEU A 7 -6.32 6.48 0.68
C LEU A 7 -5.86 5.33 -0.23
N ALA A 8 -6.79 4.44 -0.61
CA ALA A 8 -6.54 3.41 -1.61
C ALA A 8 -6.69 4.04 -3.00
N GLY A 9 -5.57 4.35 -3.66
CA GLY A 9 -5.58 4.51 -5.11
C GLY A 9 -5.62 3.11 -5.73
N PRO A 10 -6.77 2.59 -6.21
CA PRO A 10 -6.85 1.21 -6.73
C PRO A 10 -5.84 0.99 -7.88
N ASP A 11 -5.55 2.05 -8.64
CA ASP A 11 -4.60 2.02 -9.76
C ASP A 11 -3.15 1.76 -9.32
N LEU A 12 -2.80 2.12 -8.09
CA LEU A 12 -1.44 1.96 -7.55
C LEU A 12 -1.33 0.85 -6.51
N ARG A 13 -2.47 0.32 -6.03
CA ARG A 13 -2.57 -0.68 -4.95
C ARG A 13 -1.72 -0.31 -3.73
N ILE A 14 -1.90 0.92 -3.22
CA ILE A 14 -1.28 1.37 -1.97
C ILE A 14 -2.37 1.41 -0.91
N ALA A 15 -2.11 0.80 0.25
CA ALA A 15 -2.94 0.91 1.44
C ALA A 15 -2.16 1.68 2.51
N ILE A 16 -2.81 2.66 3.15
CA ILE A 16 -2.22 3.41 4.27
C ILE A 16 -3.03 3.07 5.52
N GLU A 17 -2.34 2.64 6.57
CA GLU A 17 -2.93 2.27 7.86
C GLU A 17 -2.37 3.17 8.96
N TYR A 18 -3.26 3.68 9.81
CA TYR A 18 -2.89 4.44 11.00
C TYR A 18 -2.96 3.55 12.24
N GLU A 19 -1.84 3.42 12.95
CA GLU A 19 -1.74 2.68 14.20
C GLU A 19 -1.90 3.63 15.39
N GLY A 20 -3.08 3.57 16.02
CA GLY A 20 -3.35 4.27 17.27
C GLY A 20 -2.80 3.54 18.50
N ASP A 21 -2.38 4.31 19.49
CA ASP A 21 -1.61 3.93 20.70
C ASP A 21 -2.40 3.13 21.76
N HIS A 22 -3.29 2.23 21.35
CA HIS A 22 -4.24 1.56 22.24
C HIS A 22 -4.01 0.05 22.37
N HIS A 23 -4.04 -0.38 23.65
CA HIS A 23 -3.92 -1.73 24.19
C HIS A 23 -4.71 -2.78 23.40
N ARG A 24 -4.03 -3.88 23.02
CA ARG A 24 -4.52 -4.87 22.06
C ARG A 24 -4.83 -6.22 22.71
N ASP A 25 -5.96 -6.80 22.32
CA ASP A 25 -6.29 -8.21 22.55
C ASP A 25 -5.58 -9.12 21.51
N PRO A 26 -5.00 -10.29 21.89
CA PRO A 26 -4.26 -11.16 20.98
C PRO A 26 -5.03 -11.62 19.73
N ALA A 27 -6.37 -11.69 19.76
CA ALA A 27 -7.16 -12.06 18.60
C ALA A 27 -7.13 -10.98 17.51
N THR A 28 -7.19 -9.71 17.90
CA THR A 28 -7.07 -8.56 16.98
C THR A 28 -5.67 -8.53 16.35
N PHE A 29 -4.62 -8.84 17.12
CA PHE A 29 -3.24 -8.96 16.58
C PHE A 29 -3.17 -9.92 15.41
N ARG A 30 -3.73 -11.12 15.59
CA ARG A 30 -3.69 -12.18 14.58
C ARG A 30 -4.45 -11.79 13.32
N ASN A 31 -5.64 -11.19 13.47
CA ASN A 31 -6.46 -10.76 12.34
C ASN A 31 -5.78 -9.66 11.53
N ASP A 32 -5.11 -8.72 12.20
CA ASP A 32 -4.41 -7.61 11.54
C ASP A 32 -3.16 -8.09 10.79
N LEU A 33 -2.46 -9.10 11.33
CA LEU A 33 -1.36 -9.77 10.63
C LEU A 33 -1.87 -10.51 9.38
N LEU A 34 -2.94 -11.28 9.51
CA LEU A 34 -3.53 -12.03 8.38
C LEU A 34 -4.03 -11.07 7.29
N ARG A 35 -4.62 -9.94 7.67
CA ARG A 35 -5.04 -8.89 6.73
C ARG A 35 -3.85 -8.30 5.98
N ALA A 36 -2.77 -7.96 6.69
CA ALA A 36 -1.54 -7.46 6.09
C ALA A 36 -0.98 -8.44 5.06
N CYS A 37 -0.84 -9.71 5.44
CA CYS A 37 -0.34 -10.76 4.54
C CYS A 37 -1.22 -10.90 3.29
N ARG A 38 -2.55 -10.83 3.41
CA ARG A 38 -3.46 -10.89 2.26
C ARG A 38 -3.32 -9.70 1.32
N LEU A 39 -3.13 -8.50 1.86
CA LEU A 39 -2.89 -7.29 1.07
C LEU A 39 -1.57 -7.39 0.32
N GLU A 40 -0.49 -7.77 1.00
CA GLU A 40 0.83 -7.96 0.38
C GLU A 40 0.79 -9.03 -0.72
N GLN A 41 0.15 -10.17 -0.47
CA GLN A 41 -0.01 -11.25 -1.47
C GLN A 41 -0.81 -10.82 -2.69
N SER A 42 -1.72 -9.86 -2.56
CA SER A 42 -2.48 -9.29 -3.69
C SER A 42 -1.76 -8.13 -4.39
N GLY A 43 -0.48 -7.92 -4.05
CA GLY A 43 0.38 -6.91 -4.66
C GLY A 43 0.13 -5.50 -4.12
N TRP A 44 -0.51 -5.38 -2.95
CA TRP A 44 -0.67 -4.10 -2.28
C TRP A 44 0.60 -3.73 -1.51
N LEU A 45 0.99 -2.46 -1.58
CA LEU A 45 1.97 -1.88 -0.68
C LEU A 45 1.23 -1.32 0.52
N VAL A 46 1.45 -1.89 1.70
CA VAL A 46 0.85 -1.41 2.95
C VAL A 46 1.85 -0.50 3.65
N LEU A 47 1.50 0.78 3.81
CA LEU A 47 2.26 1.76 4.59
C LEU A 47 1.57 1.95 5.93
N ARG A 48 2.31 1.79 7.02
CA ARG A 48 1.80 1.94 8.38
C ARG A 48 2.45 3.15 9.04
N PHE A 49 1.64 4.02 9.63
CA PHE A 49 2.10 5.18 10.35
C PHE A 49 1.48 5.20 11.74
N THR A 50 2.29 5.51 12.74
CA THR A 50 1.82 5.72 14.11
C THR A 50 1.29 7.14 14.29
N ALA A 51 0.62 7.37 15.43
CA ALA A 51 0.35 8.71 15.92
C ALA A 51 1.60 9.61 15.90
N ASP A 52 2.75 9.09 16.33
CA ASP A 52 4.00 9.87 16.40
C ASP A 52 4.48 10.29 15.01
N ASP A 53 4.42 9.37 14.03
CA ASP A 53 4.80 9.66 12.64
C ASP A 53 3.94 10.78 12.07
N VAL A 54 2.62 10.72 12.29
CA VAL A 54 1.68 11.70 11.73
C VAL A 54 1.75 13.05 12.44
N TYR A 55 1.84 13.06 13.77
CA TYR A 55 1.78 14.31 14.55
C TYR A 55 3.15 14.96 14.76
N ARG A 56 4.21 14.18 14.96
CA ARG A 56 5.57 14.73 15.19
C ARG A 56 6.39 14.80 13.93
N ARG A 57 6.16 13.91 12.96
CA ARG A 57 6.99 13.78 11.75
C ARG A 57 6.17 13.81 10.44
N PRO A 58 5.18 14.73 10.30
CA PRO A 58 4.27 14.73 9.14
C PRO A 58 5.01 14.83 7.80
N ALA A 59 6.13 15.59 7.74
CA ALA A 59 6.93 15.71 6.54
C ALA A 59 7.55 14.37 6.10
N GLU A 60 7.89 13.50 7.03
CA GLU A 60 8.44 12.17 6.73
C GLU A 60 7.36 11.22 6.25
N THR A 61 6.19 11.22 6.89
CA THR A 61 5.01 10.49 6.45
C THR A 61 4.65 10.86 5.00
N VAL A 62 4.58 12.16 4.69
CA VAL A 62 4.30 12.64 3.33
C VAL A 62 5.38 12.18 2.34
N ARG A 63 6.67 12.29 2.70
CA ARG A 63 7.77 11.81 1.83
C ARG A 63 7.69 10.31 1.56
N ALA A 64 7.36 9.50 2.57
CA ALA A 64 7.20 8.06 2.43
C ALA A 64 6.06 7.72 1.44
N VAL A 65 4.91 8.37 1.59
CA VAL A 65 3.76 8.21 0.69
C VAL A 65 4.09 8.67 -0.74
N ALA A 66 4.73 9.84 -0.89
CA ALA A 66 5.11 10.37 -2.20
C ALA A 66 6.11 9.45 -2.92
N THR A 67 7.10 8.91 -2.20
CA THR A 67 8.09 7.97 -2.75
C THR A 67 7.42 6.67 -3.20
N ALA A 68 6.51 6.12 -2.38
CA ALA A 68 5.75 4.93 -2.72
C ALA A 68 4.91 5.14 -3.99
N ARG A 69 4.23 6.28 -4.09
CA ARG A 69 3.45 6.67 -5.27
C ARG A 69 4.33 6.79 -6.52
N HIS A 70 5.48 7.47 -6.42
CA HIS A 70 6.41 7.64 -7.54
C HIS A 70 6.92 6.29 -8.07
N ARG A 71 7.34 5.38 -7.16
CA ARG A 71 7.79 4.03 -7.53
C ARG A 71 6.71 3.22 -8.25
N ARG A 72 5.45 3.30 -7.78
CA ARG A 72 4.33 2.61 -8.42
C ARG A 72 4.02 3.19 -9.80
N LEU A 73 4.03 4.51 -9.96
CA LEU A 73 3.84 5.14 -11.27
C LEU A 73 4.96 4.78 -12.26
N ALA A 74 6.21 4.76 -11.82
CA ALA A 74 7.35 4.35 -12.65
C ALA A 74 7.26 2.87 -13.07
N GLY A 75 6.84 1.99 -12.15
CA GLY A 75 6.62 0.57 -12.45
C GLY A 75 5.41 0.31 -13.36
N SER A 76 4.31 1.06 -13.19
CA SER A 76 3.12 0.94 -14.05
C SER A 76 3.36 1.45 -15.47
N GLY A 77 4.17 2.51 -15.64
CA GLY A 77 4.58 2.99 -16.96
C GLY A 77 5.47 1.99 -17.73
N ALA A 78 6.35 1.29 -17.02
CA ALA A 78 7.16 0.21 -17.61
C ALA A 78 6.32 -1.01 -18.02
N ALA A 79 5.26 -1.33 -17.29
CA ALA A 79 4.35 -2.43 -17.62
C ALA A 79 3.42 -2.12 -18.81
N GLN A 80 3.12 -0.85 -19.08
CA GLN A 80 2.33 -0.44 -20.26
C GLN A 80 3.17 -0.35 -21.55
N GLY A 81 4.50 -0.21 -21.46
CA GLY A 81 5.40 -0.13 -22.61
C GLY A 81 5.72 -1.46 -23.32
N VAL A 82 5.28 -2.61 -22.78
CA VAL A 82 5.54 -3.95 -23.35
C VAL A 82 4.28 -4.57 -23.99
N ALA A 83 3.12 -3.92 -23.89
CA ALA A 83 1.88 -4.38 -24.52
C ALA A 83 1.75 -3.92 -25.99
N ALA A 84 2.78 -4.17 -26.81
CA ALA A 84 2.71 -4.01 -28.26
C ALA A 84 3.63 -5.01 -28.97
N VAL A 85 3.45 -6.31 -28.70
CA VAL A 85 3.89 -7.35 -29.64
C VAL A 85 2.64 -8.06 -30.13
N ARG A 86 2.15 -7.63 -31.30
CA ARG A 86 1.27 -8.46 -32.12
C ARG A 86 2.08 -9.68 -32.56
N VAL A 87 1.58 -10.87 -32.31
CA VAL A 87 1.93 -12.06 -33.09
C VAL A 87 0.65 -12.58 -33.70
N SER A 88 0.55 -12.38 -35.02
CA SER A 88 -0.42 -13.02 -35.88
C SER A 88 0.04 -14.44 -36.21
N SER A 89 -0.83 -15.43 -36.04
CA SER A 89 -0.79 -16.66 -36.84
C SER A 89 -2.13 -17.39 -36.78
N THR A 90 -2.51 -17.86 -37.96
CA THR A 90 -3.81 -18.30 -38.50
C THR A 90 -4.17 -19.76 -38.11
N PRO A 91 -5.33 -20.28 -38.54
CA PRO A 91 -5.47 -20.80 -39.92
C PRO A 91 -6.33 -19.95 -40.85
#